data_AF-A0AAD1C038-F1
#
_entry.id   AF-A0AAD1C038-F1
#
_cell.length_a   1.000
_cell.length_b   1.000
_cell.length_c   1.000
_cell.angle_alpha   90.00
_cell.angle_beta   90.00
_cell.angle_gamma   90.00
#
_symmetry.space_group_name_H-M   'P 1'
#
loop_
_entity.id
_entity.type
_entity.pdbx_description
1 polymer ?
#
loop_
_entity_poly.entity_id
_entity_poly.type
_entity_poly.pdbx_seq_one_letter_code
_entity_poly.pdbx_strand_id
1 'polypeptide(L)'
;MSDVHEERRIRQLVRRLEDRLYTTQVLAELLLKNADRRPSDLGPYLNDHQEGALMDAMIHLSRSNHDDFLKLVDLARLPSGLYEQH
;
A
#
# COMPACT_ATOMS: atom_id res chain seq x y z
N MET A 1 -19.37 -2.66 23.67
CA MET A 1 -19.72 -2.25 22.28
C MET A 1 -18.56 -1.61 21.52
N SER A 2 -17.56 -0.98 22.17
CA SER A 2 -16.41 -0.36 21.48
C SER A 2 -15.51 -1.36 20.75
N ASP A 3 -15.32 -2.54 21.33
CA ASP A 3 -14.35 -3.55 20.86
C ASP A 3 -14.67 -4.10 19.45
N VAL A 4 -15.95 -4.34 19.15
CA VAL A 4 -16.41 -4.83 17.82
C VAL A 4 -16.23 -3.77 16.73
N HIS A 5 -16.41 -2.48 17.08
CA HIS A 5 -16.20 -1.39 16.13
C HIS A 5 -14.72 -1.18 15.82
N GLU A 6 -13.86 -1.35 16.82
CA GLU A 6 -12.41 -1.24 16.69
C GLU A 6 -11.83 -2.41 15.89
N GLU A 7 -12.24 -3.64 16.18
CA GLU A 7 -11.83 -4.84 15.42
C GLU A 7 -12.28 -4.74 13.94
N ARG A 8 -13.48 -4.19 13.68
CA ARG A 8 -13.94 -3.93 12.30
C ARG A 8 -13.08 -2.87 11.61
N ARG A 9 -12.72 -1.80 12.32
CA ARG A 9 -11.88 -0.72 11.78
C ARG A 9 -10.47 -1.21 11.45
N ILE A 10 -9.87 -2.03 12.32
CA ILE A 10 -8.56 -2.67 12.10
C ILE A 10 -8.62 -3.58 10.88
N ARG A 11 -9.62 -4.48 10.79
CA ARG A 11 -9.77 -5.36 9.61
C ARG A 11 -9.92 -4.59 8.30
N GLN A 12 -10.63 -3.46 8.31
CA GLN A 12 -10.76 -2.59 7.14
C GLN A 12 -9.46 -1.85 6.80
N LEU A 13 -8.64 -1.48 7.78
CA LEU A 13 -7.32 -0.89 7.55
C LEU A 13 -6.35 -1.93 6.96
N VAL A 14 -6.31 -3.14 7.53
CA VAL A 14 -5.46 -4.24 7.04
C VAL A 14 -5.82 -4.61 5.60
N ARG A 15 -7.10 -4.85 5.28
CA ARG A 15 -7.51 -5.20 3.90
C ARG A 15 -7.14 -4.13 2.89
N ARG A 16 -7.41 -2.85 3.22
CA ARG A 16 -7.05 -1.74 2.32
C ARG A 16 -5.54 -1.63 2.14
N LEU A 17 -4.75 -1.90 3.18
CA LEU A 17 -3.30 -1.89 3.08
C LEU A 17 -2.80 -3.06 2.22
N GLU A 18 -3.34 -4.27 2.39
CA GLU A 18 -3.01 -5.44 1.57
C GLU A 18 -3.31 -5.20 0.08
N ASP A 19 -4.53 -4.74 -0.24
CA ASP A 19 -4.94 -4.47 -1.63
C ASP A 19 -4.05 -3.43 -2.31
N ARG A 20 -3.70 -2.34 -1.59
CA ARG A 20 -2.82 -1.30 -2.12
C ARG A 20 -1.36 -1.73 -2.21
N LEU A 21 -0.86 -2.55 -1.27
CA LEU A 21 0.49 -3.10 -1.35
C LEU A 21 0.64 -4.00 -2.57
N TYR A 22 -0.34 -4.88 -2.81
CA TYR A 22 -0.38 -5.70 -4.02
C TYR A 22 -0.39 -4.85 -5.29
N THR A 23 -1.24 -3.82 -5.34
CA THR A 23 -1.28 -2.88 -6.47
C THR A 23 0.07 -2.19 -6.67
N THR A 24 0.68 -1.70 -5.60
CA THR A 24 2.00 -1.02 -5.63
C THR A 24 3.08 -1.96 -6.18
N GLN A 25 3.06 -3.23 -5.78
CA GLN A 25 3.98 -4.24 -6.31
C GLN A 25 3.80 -4.45 -7.81
N VAL A 26 2.56 -4.66 -8.29
CA VAL A 26 2.28 -4.86 -9.71
C VAL A 26 2.73 -3.67 -10.56
N LEU A 27 2.50 -2.44 -10.07
CA LEU A 27 2.93 -1.23 -10.76
C LEU A 27 4.47 -1.09 -10.79
N ALA A 28 5.15 -1.44 -9.69
CA ALA A 28 6.61 -1.47 -9.66
C ALA A 28 7.18 -2.49 -10.65
N GLU A 29 6.61 -3.69 -10.72
CA GLU A 29 7.02 -4.71 -11.70
C GLU A 29 6.80 -4.26 -13.14
N LEU A 30 5.71 -3.54 -13.42
CA LEU A 30 5.44 -2.98 -14.74
C LEU A 30 6.49 -1.93 -15.12
N LEU A 31 6.85 -1.04 -14.19
CA LEU A 31 7.88 -0.03 -14.41
C LEU A 31 9.25 -0.66 -14.68
N LEU A 32 9.64 -1.68 -13.92
CA LEU A 32 10.88 -2.43 -14.15
C LEU A 32 10.89 -3.08 -15.53
N LYS A 33 9.82 -3.79 -15.90
CA LYS A 33 9.69 -4.40 -17.25
C LYS A 33 9.68 -3.35 -18.36
N ASN A 34 9.14 -2.16 -18.11
CA ASN A 34 9.15 -1.05 -19.06
C ASN A 34 10.57 -0.52 -19.27
N ALA A 35 11.32 -0.34 -18.19
CA ALA A 35 12.70 0.11 -18.22
C ALA A 35 13.62 -0.90 -18.94
N ASP A 36 13.46 -2.20 -18.66
CA ASP A 36 14.21 -3.28 -19.31
C ASP A 36 13.98 -3.33 -20.83
N ARG A 37 12.84 -2.80 -21.30
CA ARG A 37 12.50 -2.72 -22.72
C ARG A 37 13.04 -1.48 -23.44
N ARG A 38 13.44 -0.43 -22.74
CA ARG A 38 14.03 0.78 -23.36
C ARG A 38 15.21 0.48 -24.30
N PRO A 39 16.14 -0.45 -24.00
CA PRO A 39 17.21 -0.80 -24.93
C PRO A 39 16.78 -1.70 -26.11
N SER A 40 15.51 -2.13 -26.19
CA SER A 40 15.03 -3.02 -27.26
C SER A 40 14.54 -2.24 -28.50
N ASP A 41 14.65 -2.86 -29.67
CA ASP A 41 14.18 -2.29 -30.96
C ASP A 41 12.67 -2.00 -30.99
N LEU A 42 11.90 -2.63 -30.10
CA LEU A 42 10.46 -2.41 -29.95
C LEU A 42 10.12 -1.19 -29.07
N GLY A 43 11.09 -0.65 -28.34
CA GLY A 43 10.91 0.43 -27.38
C GLY A 43 10.11 0.02 -26.12
N PRO A 44 9.93 0.97 -25.19
CA PRO A 44 9.17 0.74 -23.95
C PRO A 44 7.67 0.55 -24.23
N TYR A 45 6.96 -0.14 -23.33
CA TYR A 45 5.51 -0.29 -23.37
C TYR A 45 4.77 1.02 -23.09
N LEU A 46 5.34 1.84 -22.21
CA LEU A 46 4.83 3.14 -21.79
C LEU A 46 5.72 4.23 -22.39
N ASN A 47 5.09 5.28 -22.89
CA ASN A 47 5.81 6.51 -23.23
C ASN A 47 6.19 7.29 -21.96
N ASP A 48 7.05 8.31 -22.10
CA ASP A 48 7.55 9.08 -20.96
C ASP A 48 6.43 9.76 -20.14
N HIS A 49 5.34 10.18 -20.78
CA HIS A 49 4.19 10.77 -20.08
C HIS A 49 3.45 9.75 -19.21
N GLN A 50 3.20 8.55 -19.76
CA GLN A 50 2.57 7.44 -19.04
C GLN A 50 3.44 6.93 -17.90
N GLU A 51 4.76 6.84 -18.13
CA GLU A 51 5.73 6.45 -17.11
C GLU A 51 5.79 7.48 -15.98
N GLY A 52 5.80 8.78 -16.32
CA GLY A 52 5.72 9.86 -15.33
C GLY A 52 4.44 9.80 -14.50
N ALA A 53 3.28 9.66 -15.14
CA ALA A 53 2.00 9.54 -14.43
C ALA A 53 1.95 8.30 -13.52
N LEU A 54 2.57 7.19 -13.95
CA LEU A 54 2.64 5.97 -13.15
C LEU A 54 3.59 6.12 -11.95
N MET A 55 4.71 6.82 -12.12
CA MET A 55 5.61 7.17 -11.02
C MET A 55 4.93 8.07 -9.98
N ASP A 56 4.15 9.07 -10.41
CA ASP A 56 3.37 9.91 -9.51
C ASP A 56 2.35 9.07 -8.71
N ALA A 57 1.63 8.17 -9.38
CA ALA A 57 0.71 7.24 -8.72
C ALA A 57 1.42 6.37 -7.68
N MET A 58 2.62 5.86 -7.99
CA MET A 58 3.45 5.08 -7.06
C MET A 58 3.85 5.88 -5.83
N ILE A 59 4.23 7.15 -5.99
CA ILE A 59 4.55 8.04 -4.86
C ILE A 59 3.33 8.23 -3.96
N HIS A 60 2.16 8.49 -4.55
CA HIS A 60 0.91 8.64 -3.81
C HIS A 60 0.52 7.37 -3.06
N LEU A 61 0.60 6.21 -3.72
CA LEU A 61 0.32 4.91 -3.11
C LEU A 61 1.28 4.60 -1.97
N SER A 62 2.58 4.86 -2.15
CA SER A 62 3.60 4.64 -1.12
C SER A 62 3.33 5.47 0.14
N ARG A 63 3.02 6.77 -0.02
CA ARG A 63 2.65 7.64 1.11
C ARG A 63 1.40 7.14 1.82
N SER A 64 0.36 6.80 1.06
CA SER A 64 -0.90 6.30 1.62
C SER A 64 -0.72 4.96 2.36
N ASN A 65 0.13 4.08 1.85
CA ASN A 65 0.53 2.83 2.51
C ASN A 65 1.24 3.09 3.84
N HIS A 66 2.18 4.05 3.85
CA HIS A 66 2.88 4.43 5.07
C HIS A 66 1.92 4.99 6.13
N ASP A 67 1.01 5.88 5.75
CA ASP A 67 0.03 6.47 6.68
C ASP A 67 -0.87 5.41 7.33
N ASP A 68 -1.34 4.43 6.56
CA ASP A 68 -2.18 3.36 7.10
C ASP A 68 -1.38 2.37 7.95
N PHE A 69 -0.12 2.11 7.60
CA PHE A 69 0.78 1.34 8.45
C PHE A 69 1.02 2.02 9.81
N LEU A 70 1.28 3.33 9.82
CA LEU A 70 1.42 4.09 11.07
C LEU A 70 0.15 4.02 11.93
N LYS A 71 -1.03 4.17 11.32
CA LYS A 71 -2.32 4.01 12.04
C LYS A 71 -2.46 2.60 12.65
N LEU A 72 -2.02 1.56 11.95
CA LEU A 72 -2.04 0.19 12.48
C LEU A 72 -1.07 0.02 13.65
N VAL A 73 0.13 0.61 13.56
CA VAL A 73 1.10 0.61 14.66
C VAL A 73 0.55 1.33 15.89
N ASP A 74 -0.09 2.47 15.72
CA ASP A 74 -0.71 3.22 16.81
C ASP A 74 -1.85 2.42 17.47
N LEU A 75 -2.68 1.74 16.67
CA LEU A 75 -3.75 0.87 17.18
C LEU A 75 -3.19 -0.36 17.91
N ALA A 76 -2.09 -0.94 17.42
CA ALA A 76 -1.42 -2.08 18.06
C ALA A 76 -0.68 -1.70 19.36
N ARG A 77 -0.31 -0.41 19.52
CA ARG A 77 0.32 0.13 20.73
C ARG A 77 -0.68 0.57 21.79
N LEU A 78 -1.98 0.51 21.53
CA LEU A 78 -2.99 0.76 22.55
C LEU A 78 -2.82 -0.25 23.71
N PRO A 79 -2.90 0.18 24.97
CA PRO A 79 -2.77 -0.73 26.10
C PRO A 79 -3.87 -1.78 25.99
N SER A 80 -3.47 -3.04 26.07
CA SER A 80 -4.37 -4.19 26.21
C SER A 80 -5.23 -4.02 27.47
N GLY A 81 -6.36 -3.33 27.35
CA GLY A 81 -7.34 -3.12 28.42
C GLY A 81 -8.20 -4.33 28.72
N LEU A 82 -7.69 -5.56 28.49
CA LEU A 82 -8.38 -6.82 28.75
C LEU A 82 -7.43 -7.91 29.28
N TYR A 83 -6.64 -7.55 30.28
CA TYR A 83 -5.98 -8.53 31.16
C TYR A 83 -6.21 -8.18 32.63
N GLU A 84 -7.46 -8.03 33.05
CA GLU A 84 -7.82 -8.23 34.46
C GLU A 84 -9.21 -8.87 34.52
N GLN A 85 -9.23 -10.18 34.77
CA GLN A 85 -10.17 -10.87 35.68
C GLN A 85 -10.02 -12.39 35.49
N HIS A 86 -9.01 -12.96 36.16
CA HIS A 86 -9.07 -14.31 36.71
C HIS A 86 -8.47 -14.29 38.11
#